data_AF-A0A7C7GAV7-F1
#
_entry.id   AF-A0A7C7GAV7-F1
#
_cell.length_a   1.000
_cell.length_b   1.000
_cell.length_c   1.000
_cell.angle_alpha   90.00
_cell.angle_beta   90.00
_cell.angle_gamma   90.00
#
_symmetry.space_group_name_H-M   'P 1'
#
loop_
_entity.id
_entity.type
_entity.pdbx_description
1 polymer ?
#
loop_
_entity_poly.entity_id
_entity_poly.type
_entity_poly.pdbx_seq_one_letter_code
_entity_poly.pdbx_strand_id
1 'polypeptide(L)'
;MSSSDAGLKARITTDMKTAMKSGDKSRLGTIRLILAAIKQVEVDQRIELDDAAVTTILDKMTKQRRESISQYDKAGRDDLSAVEAAEIEVLKTYLPEPLSDAEINALIDAAISDTGAGSIKDMGKVMGQLKPKMQGRADMGAVSGMIKSRLNA
;
A
#
# COMPACT_ATOMS: atom_id res chain seq x y z
N MET A 1 22.27 16.42 0.40
CA MET A 1 22.59 15.45 1.46
C MET A 1 21.83 14.17 1.11
N SER A 2 22.56 13.14 0.64
CA SER A 2 21.98 11.89 0.16
C SER A 2 21.61 11.00 1.33
N SER A 3 20.32 10.78 1.56
CA SER A 3 19.75 9.97 2.65
C SER A 3 19.87 8.46 2.40
N SER A 4 21.01 8.00 1.89
CA SER A 4 21.18 6.62 1.41
C SER A 4 21.04 5.55 2.51
N ASP A 5 21.20 5.93 3.80
CA ASP A 5 21.13 5.00 4.95
C ASP A 5 19.86 5.14 5.82
N ALA A 6 18.96 6.10 5.53
CA ALA A 6 17.78 6.37 6.36
C ALA A 6 16.43 6.19 5.64
N GLY A 7 16.42 5.63 4.41
CA GLY A 7 15.22 5.45 3.60
C GLY A 7 14.55 4.08 3.78
N LEU A 8 13.26 4.00 3.44
CA LEU A 8 12.44 2.79 3.53
C LEU A 8 13.03 1.62 2.73
N LYS A 9 13.53 1.88 1.52
CA LYS A 9 14.26 0.89 0.70
C LYS A 9 15.53 0.37 1.38
N ALA A 10 16.27 1.24 2.08
CA ALA A 10 17.48 0.85 2.82
C ALA A 10 17.14 -0.02 4.03
N ARG A 11 16.05 0.31 4.75
CA ARG A 11 15.50 -0.53 5.83
C ARG A 11 15.12 -1.92 5.32
N ILE A 12 14.36 -2.02 4.23
CA ILE A 12 13.95 -3.30 3.63
C ILE A 12 15.19 -4.13 3.21
N THR A 13 16.20 -3.48 2.65
CA THR A 13 17.46 -4.14 2.26
C THR A 13 18.23 -4.68 3.47
N THR A 14 18.23 -3.93 4.58
CA THR A 14 18.84 -4.36 5.84
C THR A 14 18.11 -5.56 6.43
N ASP A 15 16.78 -5.50 6.47
CA ASP A 15 15.94 -6.58 6.96
C ASP A 15 16.07 -7.86 6.14
N MET A 16 16.31 -7.75 4.82
CA MET A 16 16.64 -8.90 3.98
C MET A 16 17.88 -9.64 4.52
N LYS A 17 18.95 -8.90 4.86
CA LYS A 17 20.18 -9.50 5.40
C LYS A 17 19.91 -10.15 6.76
N THR A 18 19.07 -9.54 7.59
CA THR A 18 18.65 -10.10 8.88
C THR A 18 17.82 -11.39 8.72
N ALA A 19 16.88 -11.41 7.77
CA ALA A 19 16.07 -12.60 7.46
C ALA A 19 16.94 -13.74 6.90
N MET A 20 17.96 -13.42 6.09
CA MET A 20 18.95 -14.40 5.63
C MET A 20 19.74 -15.04 6.79
N LYS A 21 20.17 -14.24 7.77
CA LYS A 21 20.95 -14.72 8.92
C LYS A 21 20.12 -15.54 9.91
N SER A 22 18.86 -15.16 10.12
CA SER A 22 17.96 -15.85 11.05
C SER A 22 17.35 -17.13 10.47
N GLY A 23 17.39 -17.31 9.14
CA GLY A 23 16.79 -18.48 8.48
C GLY A 23 15.27 -18.39 8.34
N ASP A 24 14.66 -17.22 8.57
CA ASP A 24 13.23 -16.98 8.35
C ASP A 24 12.91 -16.95 6.85
N LYS A 25 12.67 -18.14 6.29
CA LYS A 25 12.44 -18.33 4.86
C LYS A 25 11.20 -17.59 4.36
N SER A 26 10.13 -17.55 5.16
CA SER A 26 8.87 -16.91 4.77
C SER A 26 9.07 -15.41 4.64
N ARG A 27 9.59 -14.75 5.68
CA ARG A 27 9.88 -13.31 5.66
C ARG A 27 10.88 -12.95 4.57
N LEU A 28 11.92 -13.77 4.40
CA LEU A 28 12.93 -13.56 3.37
C LEU A 28 12.34 -13.61 1.95
N GLY A 29 11.41 -14.54 1.69
CA GLY A 29 10.70 -14.64 0.42
C GLY A 29 9.94 -13.35 0.10
N THR A 30 9.12 -12.88 1.05
CA THR A 30 8.34 -11.65 0.87
C THR A 30 9.23 -10.42 0.69
N ILE A 31 10.29 -10.27 1.50
CA ILE A 31 11.23 -9.14 1.37
C ILE A 31 11.90 -9.12 -0.02
N ARG A 32 12.25 -10.28 -0.58
CA ARG A 32 12.82 -10.36 -1.93
C ARG A 32 11.82 -9.94 -3.00
N LEU A 33 10.55 -10.34 -2.87
CA LEU A 33 9.48 -9.89 -3.77
C LEU A 33 9.29 -8.37 -3.70
N ILE A 34 9.35 -7.79 -2.50
CA ILE A 34 9.29 -6.32 -2.32
C ILE A 34 10.45 -5.64 -3.05
N LEU A 35 11.69 -6.07 -2.81
CA LEU A 35 12.87 -5.48 -3.44
C LEU A 35 12.85 -5.65 -4.96
N ALA A 36 12.35 -6.78 -5.47
CA ALA A 36 12.16 -7.01 -6.89
C ALA A 36 11.14 -6.04 -7.49
N ALA A 37 10.01 -5.81 -6.83
CA ALA A 37 8.99 -4.86 -7.28
C ALA A 37 9.52 -3.40 -7.31
N ILE A 38 10.27 -2.99 -6.28
CA ILE A 38 10.96 -1.70 -6.24
C ILE A 38 11.93 -1.60 -7.41
N LYS A 39 12.79 -2.61 -7.60
CA LYS A 39 13.80 -2.61 -8.66
C LYS A 39 13.19 -2.58 -10.05
N GLN A 40 12.07 -3.29 -10.25
CA GLN A 40 11.34 -3.30 -11.52
C GLN A 40 10.93 -1.88 -11.92
N VAL A 41 10.31 -1.14 -10.99
CA VAL A 41 9.88 0.24 -11.25
C VAL A 41 11.07 1.17 -11.53
N GLU A 42 12.16 1.06 -10.75
CA GLU A 42 13.39 1.84 -10.99
C GLU A 42 13.98 1.59 -12.38
N VAL A 43 13.99 0.34 -12.84
CA VAL A 43 14.52 -0.04 -14.15
C VAL A 43 13.60 0.45 -15.27
N ASP A 44 12.30 0.21 -15.15
CA ASP A 44 11.31 0.57 -16.17
C ASP A 44 11.24 2.08 -16.38
N GLN A 45 11.30 2.84 -15.28
CA GLN A 45 11.19 4.30 -15.31
C GLN A 45 12.53 5.02 -15.35
N ARG A 46 13.65 4.30 -15.15
CA ARG A 46 15.01 4.85 -15.06
C ARG A 46 15.13 5.95 -13.99
N ILE A 47 14.54 5.70 -12.83
CA ILE A 47 14.54 6.60 -11.67
C ILE A 47 15.07 5.90 -10.42
N GLU A 48 15.45 6.68 -9.42
CA GLU A 48 15.52 6.20 -8.05
C GLU A 48 14.22 6.54 -7.33
N LEU A 49 13.69 5.59 -6.56
CA LEU A 49 12.45 5.78 -5.82
C LEU A 49 12.70 6.43 -4.47
N ASP A 50 11.89 7.42 -4.14
CA ASP A 50 11.78 7.95 -2.79
C ASP A 50 10.85 7.07 -1.93
N ASP A 51 10.77 7.38 -0.63
CA ASP A 51 9.98 6.60 0.33
C ASP A 51 8.48 6.64 0.03
N ALA A 52 7.98 7.73 -0.55
CA ALA A 52 6.58 7.85 -0.94
C ALA A 52 6.24 6.92 -2.10
N ALA A 53 7.12 6.81 -3.09
CA ALA A 53 6.98 5.90 -4.21
C ALA A 53 7.14 4.44 -3.76
N VAL A 54 8.08 4.13 -2.86
CA VAL A 54 8.20 2.80 -2.26
C VAL A 54 6.93 2.43 -1.49
N THR A 55 6.38 3.35 -0.68
CA THR A 55 5.11 3.15 0.04
C THR A 55 3.97 2.82 -0.93
N THR A 56 3.91 3.50 -2.07
CA THR A 56 2.90 3.25 -3.12
C THR A 56 3.02 1.83 -3.69
N ILE A 57 4.24 1.33 -3.88
CA ILE A 57 4.48 -0.04 -4.34
C ILE A 57 4.02 -1.06 -3.28
N LEU A 58 4.37 -0.85 -2.01
CA LEU A 58 3.97 -1.73 -0.91
C LEU A 58 2.44 -1.79 -0.72
N ASP A 59 1.77 -0.64 -0.84
CA ASP A 59 0.30 -0.56 -0.79
C ASP A 59 -0.34 -1.35 -1.94
N LYS A 60 0.18 -1.19 -3.17
CA LYS A 60 -0.24 -1.97 -4.34
C LYS A 60 -0.03 -3.47 -4.13
N MET A 61 1.12 -3.89 -3.61
CA MET A 61 1.38 -5.31 -3.31
C MET A 61 0.37 -5.82 -2.29
N THR A 62 0.15 -5.09 -1.20
CA THR A 62 -0.82 -5.46 -0.16
C THR A 62 -2.22 -5.66 -0.73
N LYS A 63 -2.65 -4.77 -1.63
CA LYS A 63 -3.91 -4.90 -2.35
C LYS A 63 -3.98 -6.19 -3.18
N GLN A 64 -2.95 -6.48 -3.98
CA GLN A 64 -2.90 -7.70 -4.80
C GLN A 64 -3.02 -8.97 -3.93
N ARG A 65 -2.38 -9.00 -2.76
CA ARG A 65 -2.48 -10.13 -1.82
C ARG A 65 -3.91 -10.28 -1.31
N ARG A 66 -4.57 -9.19 -0.92
CA ARG A 66 -5.99 -9.21 -0.49
C ARG A 66 -6.93 -9.71 -1.59
N GLU A 67 -6.68 -9.30 -2.83
CA GLU A 67 -7.42 -9.78 -3.99
C GLU A 67 -7.20 -11.29 -4.22
N SER A 68 -5.95 -11.77 -4.10
CA SER A 68 -5.62 -13.20 -4.15
C SER A 68 -6.30 -14.00 -3.04
N ILE A 69 -6.27 -13.52 -1.79
CA ILE A 69 -6.97 -14.14 -0.64
C ILE A 69 -8.43 -14.36 -0.98
N SER A 70 -9.13 -13.32 -1.43
CA SER A 70 -10.55 -13.44 -1.78
C SER A 70 -10.81 -14.46 -2.88
N GLN A 71 -9.89 -14.60 -3.85
CA GLN A 71 -10.00 -15.59 -4.91
C GLN A 71 -9.73 -17.02 -4.41
N TYR A 72 -8.71 -17.21 -3.57
CA TYR A 72 -8.36 -18.50 -2.99
C TYR A 72 -9.43 -19.00 -2.02
N ASP A 73 -9.97 -18.13 -1.17
CA ASP A 73 -11.07 -18.47 -0.26
C ASP A 73 -12.30 -18.94 -1.05
N LYS A 74 -12.66 -18.22 -2.12
CA LYS A 74 -13.76 -18.62 -3.02
C LYS A 74 -13.52 -19.96 -3.72
N ALA A 75 -12.26 -20.33 -3.91
CA ALA A 75 -11.85 -21.59 -4.53
C ALA A 75 -11.60 -22.72 -3.51
N GLY A 76 -11.80 -22.47 -2.20
CA GLY A 76 -11.50 -23.44 -1.14
C GLY A 76 -10.01 -23.77 -1.00
N ARG A 77 -9.13 -22.83 -1.35
CA ARG A 77 -7.66 -22.96 -1.30
C ARG A 77 -7.09 -22.21 -0.09
N ASP A 78 -7.52 -22.63 1.10
CA ASP A 78 -7.12 -22.03 2.37
C ASP A 78 -5.60 -22.05 2.58
N ASP A 79 -4.91 -23.05 2.01
CA ASP A 79 -3.46 -23.17 2.01
C ASP A 79 -2.77 -21.98 1.32
N LEU A 80 -3.31 -21.55 0.17
CA LEU A 80 -2.79 -20.40 -0.57
C LEU A 80 -3.23 -19.08 0.05
N SER A 81 -4.45 -19.01 0.57
CA SER A 81 -4.95 -17.85 1.31
C SER A 81 -4.08 -17.53 2.54
N ALA A 82 -3.69 -18.56 3.29
CA ALA A 82 -2.79 -18.41 4.44
C ALA A 82 -1.41 -17.88 4.05
N VAL A 83 -0.87 -18.28 2.89
CA VAL A 83 0.40 -17.74 2.37
C VAL A 83 0.28 -16.25 2.08
N GLU A 84 -0.75 -15.83 1.34
CA GLU A 84 -0.97 -14.42 1.02
C GLU A 84 -1.20 -13.57 2.30
N ALA A 85 -1.91 -14.11 3.29
CA ALA A 85 -2.12 -13.45 4.58
C ALA A 85 -0.80 -13.26 5.34
N ALA A 86 0.07 -14.27 5.35
CA ALA A 86 1.40 -14.15 5.95
C ALA A 86 2.28 -13.10 5.24
N GLU A 87 2.19 -13.01 3.91
CA GLU A 87 2.89 -11.96 3.15
C GLU A 87 2.40 -10.55 3.50
N ILE A 88 1.09 -10.38 3.69
CA ILE A 88 0.50 -9.10 4.13
C ILE A 88 1.09 -8.67 5.47
N GLU A 89 1.26 -9.58 6.42
CA GLU A 89 1.83 -9.23 7.73
C GLU A 89 3.27 -8.72 7.61
N VAL A 90 4.07 -9.26 6.69
CA VAL A 90 5.42 -8.73 6.42
C VAL A 90 5.35 -7.35 5.77
N LEU A 91 4.48 -7.15 4.77
CA LEU A 91 4.27 -5.87 4.10
C LEU A 91 3.86 -4.76 5.09
N LYS A 92 2.93 -5.06 6.01
CA LYS A 92 2.46 -4.13 7.04
C LYS A 92 3.59 -3.61 7.93
N THR A 93 4.66 -4.37 8.14
CA THR A 93 5.81 -3.89 8.94
C THR A 93 6.55 -2.69 8.32
N TYR A 94 6.33 -2.44 7.02
CA TYR A 94 6.92 -1.37 6.24
C TYR A 94 5.94 -0.25 5.88
N LEU A 95 4.66 -0.43 6.20
CA LEU A 95 3.61 0.55 5.95
C LEU A 95 3.28 1.33 7.24
N PRO A 96 2.77 2.56 7.10
CA PRO A 96 2.20 3.28 8.24
C PRO A 96 0.96 2.56 8.79
N GLU A 97 0.56 2.92 10.01
CA GLU A 97 -0.60 2.33 10.67
C GLU A 97 -1.87 2.50 9.80
N PRO A 98 -2.60 1.40 9.51
CA PRO A 98 -3.79 1.46 8.68
C PRO A 98 -4.89 2.27 9.37
N LEU A 99 -5.64 3.02 8.57
CA LEU A 99 -6.84 3.70 9.03
C LEU A 99 -7.98 2.67 9.17
N SER A 100 -8.81 2.85 10.19
CA SER A 100 -10.09 2.17 10.31
C SER A 100 -11.11 2.69 9.29
N ASP A 101 -12.15 1.91 9.00
CA ASP A 101 -13.23 2.33 8.11
C ASP A 101 -13.92 3.61 8.60
N ALA A 102 -14.04 3.79 9.91
CA ALA A 102 -14.61 5.00 10.51
C ALA A 102 -13.73 6.24 10.23
N GLU A 103 -12.41 6.12 10.41
CA GLU A 103 -11.47 7.20 10.11
C GLU A 103 -11.42 7.50 8.61
N ILE A 104 -11.47 6.47 7.76
CA ILE A 104 -11.53 6.64 6.30
C ILE A 104 -12.77 7.43 5.90
N ASN A 105 -13.95 7.05 6.41
CA ASN A 105 -15.20 7.75 6.10
C ASN A 105 -15.18 9.18 6.61
N ALA A 106 -14.72 9.41 7.85
CA ALA A 106 -14.62 10.76 8.41
C ALA A 106 -13.67 11.66 7.61
N LEU A 107 -12.53 11.13 7.16
CA LEU A 107 -11.59 11.87 6.31
C LEU A 107 -12.21 12.23 4.96
N ILE A 108 -12.94 11.29 4.34
CA ILE A 108 -13.63 11.53 3.06
C ILE A 108 -14.69 12.63 3.22
N ASP A 109 -15.55 12.53 4.23
CA ASP A 109 -16.62 13.49 4.45
C ASP A 109 -16.06 14.89 4.73
N ALA A 110 -15.00 14.97 5.55
CA ALA A 110 -14.29 16.22 5.80
C ALA A 110 -13.67 16.80 4.51
N ALA A 111 -13.03 15.97 3.68
CA ALA A 111 -12.41 16.46 2.44
C ALA A 111 -13.44 16.93 1.41
N ILE A 112 -14.60 16.28 1.32
CA ILE A 112 -15.70 16.73 0.46
C ILE A 112 -16.23 18.09 0.94
N SER A 113 -16.46 18.22 2.25
CA SER A 113 -16.90 19.48 2.87
C SER A 113 -15.89 20.62 2.66
N ASP A 114 -14.62 20.39 2.97
CA ASP A 114 -13.55 21.39 2.89
C ASP A 114 -13.32 21.88 1.45
N THR A 115 -13.45 20.99 0.48
CA THR A 115 -13.26 21.33 -0.95
C THR A 115 -14.51 21.89 -1.62
N GLY A 116 -15.67 21.81 -0.96
CA GLY A 116 -16.96 22.13 -1.55
C GLY A 116 -17.31 21.24 -2.75
N ALA A 117 -16.79 20.01 -2.79
CA ALA A 117 -16.97 19.11 -3.91
C ALA A 117 -18.44 18.66 -4.02
N GLY A 118 -19.06 18.91 -5.17
CA GLY A 118 -20.46 18.57 -5.42
C GLY A 118 -20.67 17.62 -6.60
N SER A 119 -19.61 17.25 -7.31
CA SER A 119 -19.72 16.36 -8.47
C SER A 119 -18.42 15.60 -8.72
N ILE A 120 -18.48 14.55 -9.57
CA ILE A 120 -17.28 13.82 -10.01
C ILE A 120 -16.19 14.74 -10.59
N LYS A 121 -16.53 15.90 -11.15
CA LYS A 121 -15.54 16.86 -11.67
C LYS A 121 -14.58 17.36 -10.58
N ASP A 122 -15.02 17.34 -9.33
CA ASP A 122 -14.23 17.76 -8.17
C ASP A 122 -13.41 16.62 -7.55
N MET A 123 -13.49 15.39 -8.08
CA MET A 123 -12.76 14.21 -7.58
C MET A 123 -11.27 14.48 -7.39
N GLY A 124 -10.64 15.18 -8.34
CA GLY A 124 -9.21 15.52 -8.26
C GLY A 124 -8.86 16.37 -7.04
N LYS A 125 -9.75 17.29 -6.64
CA LYS A 125 -9.55 18.15 -5.46
C LYS A 125 -9.63 17.33 -4.17
N VAL A 126 -10.67 16.50 -4.04
CA VAL A 126 -10.87 15.63 -2.87
C VAL A 126 -9.69 14.66 -2.73
N MET A 127 -9.31 13.99 -3.82
CA MET A 127 -8.17 13.05 -3.83
C MET A 127 -6.84 13.75 -3.50
N GLY A 128 -6.64 14.99 -3.98
CA GLY A 128 -5.46 15.78 -3.66
C GLY A 128 -5.30 16.05 -2.16
N GLN A 129 -6.40 16.32 -1.46
CA GLN A 129 -6.39 16.54 0.00
C GLN A 129 -6.21 15.24 0.79
N LEU A 130 -6.75 14.12 0.30
CA LEU A 130 -6.74 12.83 1.00
C LEU A 130 -5.44 12.05 0.83
N LYS A 131 -4.81 12.10 -0.35
CA LYS A 131 -3.63 11.27 -0.66
C LYS A 131 -2.52 11.39 0.40
N PRO A 132 -2.11 12.58 0.87
CA PRO A 132 -1.07 12.69 1.90
C PRO A 132 -1.46 12.08 3.26
N LYS A 133 -2.77 11.99 3.55
CA LYS A 133 -3.30 11.48 4.82
C LYS A 133 -3.50 9.97 4.81
N MET A 134 -3.67 9.38 3.63
CA MET A 134 -4.17 8.00 3.46
C MET A 134 -3.23 7.07 2.70
N GLN A 135 -2.25 7.59 1.94
CA GLN A 135 -1.33 6.75 1.16
C GLN A 135 -0.60 5.75 2.07
N GLY A 136 -0.72 4.46 1.76
CA GLY A 136 -0.15 3.37 2.56
C GLY A 136 -0.91 3.06 3.85
N ARG A 137 -1.92 3.86 4.21
CA ARG A 137 -2.81 3.64 5.38
C ARG A 137 -4.20 3.15 4.98
N ALA A 138 -4.59 3.27 3.72
CA ALA A 138 -5.86 2.80 3.17
C ALA A 138 -5.70 2.40 1.69
N ASP A 139 -6.56 1.50 1.19
CA ASP A 139 -6.61 1.19 -0.24
C ASP A 139 -7.16 2.40 -1.00
N MET A 140 -6.27 3.14 -1.67
CA MET A 140 -6.63 4.34 -2.41
C MET A 140 -7.62 4.07 -3.56
N GLY A 141 -7.68 2.85 -4.09
CA GLY A 141 -8.69 2.45 -5.06
C GLY A 141 -10.08 2.32 -4.44
N ALA A 142 -10.17 1.74 -3.24
CA ALA A 142 -11.41 1.68 -2.47
C ALA A 142 -11.88 3.09 -2.06
N VAL A 143 -10.96 3.93 -1.59
CA VAL A 143 -11.21 5.34 -1.25
C VAL A 143 -11.79 6.11 -2.43
N SER A 144 -11.19 5.98 -3.62
CA SER A 144 -11.70 6.58 -4.85
C SER A 144 -13.13 6.13 -5.16
N GLY A 145 -13.43 4.84 -5.01
CA GLY A 145 -14.78 4.29 -5.16
C GLY A 145 -15.79 4.91 -4.18
N MET A 146 -15.41 5.02 -2.90
CA MET A 146 -16.23 5.62 -1.86
C MET A 146 -16.53 7.11 -2.09
N ILE A 147 -15.55 7.88 -2.56
CA ILE A 147 -15.75 9.29 -2.93
C ILE A 147 -16.68 9.37 -4.15
N LYS A 148 -16.46 8.51 -5.15
CA LYS A 148 -17.26 8.50 -6.38
C LYS A 148 -18.73 8.26 -6.08
N SER A 149 -19.05 7.32 -5.18
CA SER A 149 -20.43 7.06 -4.76
C SER A 149 -21.08 8.26 -4.08
N ARG A 150 -20.33 9.04 -3.28
CA ARG A 150 -20.84 10.25 -2.61
C ARG A 150 -21.07 11.42 -3.59
N LEU A 151 -20.25 11.54 -4.62
CA LEU A 151 -20.31 12.63 -5.60
C LEU A 151 -21.19 12.34 -6.84
N ASN A 152 -21.77 11.14 -6.91
CA ASN A 152 -22.74 10.73 -7.94
C ASN A 152 -24.20 10.72 -7.44
N ALA A 153 -24.41 11.02 -6.16
CA ALA A 153 -25.72 11.11 -5.53
C ALA A 153 -26.40 12.45 -5.86
#